data_AF-A0A8J7SHX6-F1
#
_entry.id   AF-A0A8J7SHX6-F1
#
_cell.length_a   1.000
_cell.length_b   1.000
_cell.length_c   1.000
_cell.angle_alpha   90.00
_cell.angle_beta   90.00
_cell.angle_gamma   90.00
#
_symmetry.space_group_name_H-M   'P 1'
#
loop_
_entity.id
_entity.type
_entity.pdbx_description
1 polymer ?
#
loop_
_entity_poly.entity_id
_entity_poly.type
_entity_poly.pdbx_seq_one_letter_code
_entity_poly.pdbx_strand_id
1 'polypeptide(L)'
;MMMRWTEGSARRTTTTRALLLLAPLLAIGACNGATTQWAQSQVESTHEQTQQQLAAQGNPRFDDPAKAAIVQRFESDYQRFGRTADRVAAGAGAEVCPIADRTRAFRWITGKSLARTVKEMEGADITYVADLDSIRIRMVSGTCDMLRAGGDVSFVADMRAVWRIGDAEGRHTAVQLRDSVYRVTGTMRNGGRAGPFRTIESVVSTSMTRDESGQFEVLESDWEHLNRMMQSPMGIYTYVDDGAAPDSALKMSFRRQPETNQFATVVEEPRGDGSIVGSTYNGNEPRTQYGIKDGLLHGWHKLHSYTENGYTVPASTTCYQHGEEVKTTTCPTG
;
A
#
# COMPACT_ATOMS: atom_id res chain seq x y z
N MET A 1 15.41 44.65 -21.20
CA MET A 1 16.51 43.88 -20.58
C MET A 1 15.91 42.55 -20.13
N MET A 2 15.50 41.64 -21.02
CA MET A 2 16.26 40.82 -21.98
C MET A 2 17.48 40.15 -21.34
N MET A 3 17.28 38.91 -20.88
CA MET A 3 18.31 37.87 -20.95
C MET A 3 17.65 36.61 -21.50
N ARG A 4 17.98 36.33 -22.77
CA ARG A 4 17.87 35.03 -23.42
C ARG A 4 19.04 34.18 -22.93
N TRP A 5 18.81 32.89 -22.77
CA TRP A 5 19.85 31.87 -22.88
C TRP A 5 19.45 30.89 -23.97
N THR A 6 20.34 30.72 -24.95
CA THR A 6 20.27 29.73 -26.02
C THR A 6 21.67 29.16 -26.23
N GLU A 7 21.69 27.93 -26.77
CA GLU A 7 22.81 27.06 -27.17
C GLU A 7 23.27 26.06 -26.09
N GLY A 8 23.42 24.76 -26.37
CA GLY A 8 23.24 24.01 -27.62
C GLY A 8 23.95 22.65 -27.59
N SER A 9 23.37 21.69 -28.31
CA SER A 9 23.94 20.44 -28.85
C SER A 9 24.10 19.18 -27.97
N ALA A 10 23.12 18.29 -28.14
CA ALA A 10 23.20 16.88 -28.56
C ALA A 10 24.34 15.96 -28.08
N ARG A 11 23.95 14.87 -27.38
CA ARG A 11 24.38 13.49 -27.69
C ARG A 11 23.24 12.50 -27.42
N ARG A 12 23.03 11.60 -28.39
CA ARG A 12 22.13 10.44 -28.32
C ARG A 12 22.75 9.38 -27.40
N THR A 13 21.93 8.79 -26.53
CA THR A 13 22.01 7.37 -26.16
C THR A 13 20.60 6.83 -25.95
N THR A 14 20.20 5.98 -26.88
CA THR A 14 19.16 4.94 -26.77
C THR A 14 19.36 4.08 -25.53
N THR A 15 18.28 3.86 -24.75
CA THR A 15 17.75 2.61 -24.15
C THR A 15 16.91 2.99 -22.92
N THR A 16 15.58 2.84 -22.88
CA THR A 16 14.72 1.65 -22.72
C THR A 16 13.97 1.77 -21.39
N ARG A 17 12.65 1.93 -21.50
CA ARG A 17 11.57 1.57 -20.57
C ARG A 17 11.98 0.97 -19.21
N ALA A 18 11.49 1.57 -18.13
CA ALA A 18 10.67 0.90 -17.11
C ALA A 18 10.30 1.90 -15.99
N LEU A 19 9.04 2.31 -15.92
CA LEU A 19 8.28 2.67 -14.70
C LEU A 19 6.98 3.37 -15.12
N LEU A 20 6.03 2.57 -15.57
CA LEU A 20 4.63 2.96 -15.72
C LEU A 20 3.80 1.74 -15.33
N LEU A 21 3.57 1.59 -14.04
CA LEU A 21 2.55 0.72 -13.49
C LEU A 21 1.82 1.50 -12.42
N LEU A 22 0.83 2.28 -12.87
CA LEU A 22 -0.48 2.52 -12.25
C LEU A 22 -1.12 3.75 -12.90
N ALA A 23 -1.73 3.54 -14.06
CA ALA A 23 -2.74 4.44 -14.62
C ALA A 23 -3.77 3.58 -15.37
N PRO A 24 -4.99 3.39 -14.85
CA PRO A 24 -6.06 2.81 -15.64
C PRO A 24 -6.59 3.87 -16.62
N LEU A 25 -6.38 3.59 -17.91
CA LEU A 25 -7.24 3.87 -19.07
C LEU A 25 -8.38 4.90 -18.89
N LEU A 26 -8.26 6.04 -19.57
CA LEU A 26 -9.40 6.82 -20.04
C LEU A 26 -9.11 7.43 -21.41
N ALA A 27 -9.56 6.76 -22.47
CA ALA A 27 -9.78 7.37 -23.77
C ALA A 27 -10.72 6.52 -24.62
N ILE A 28 -12.04 6.74 -24.50
CA ILE A 28 -12.98 6.47 -25.59
C ILE A 28 -13.99 7.62 -25.64
N GLY A 29 -13.83 8.48 -26.64
CA GLY A 29 -14.83 9.46 -27.04
C GLY A 29 -15.83 8.85 -28.02
N ALA A 30 -17.12 9.05 -27.70
CA ALA A 30 -18.30 9.15 -28.57
C ALA A 30 -18.53 8.14 -29.72
N CYS A 31 -19.40 7.14 -29.47
CA CYS A 31 -20.47 6.72 -30.39
C CYS A 31 -21.60 5.94 -29.66
N ASN A 32 -22.84 6.40 -29.84
CA ASN A 32 -24.15 5.75 -29.63
C ASN A 32 -24.55 5.24 -28.22
N GLY A 33 -25.48 5.97 -27.61
CA GLY A 33 -26.03 5.77 -26.26
C GLY A 33 -26.82 4.49 -25.96
N ALA A 34 -26.92 3.55 -26.90
CA ALA A 34 -27.56 2.24 -26.68
C ALA A 34 -26.53 1.10 -26.49
N THR A 35 -25.35 1.23 -27.11
CA THR A 35 -24.22 0.29 -26.97
C THR A 35 -23.41 0.53 -25.70
N THR A 36 -23.40 1.75 -25.17
CA THR A 36 -22.73 2.09 -23.91
C THR A 36 -23.44 1.51 -22.69
N GLN A 37 -24.78 1.46 -22.66
CA GLN A 37 -25.53 0.83 -21.57
C GLN A 37 -25.31 -0.68 -21.50
N TRP A 38 -25.26 -1.36 -22.65
CA TRP A 38 -24.97 -2.79 -22.71
C TRP A 38 -23.50 -3.07 -22.34
N ALA A 39 -22.55 -2.30 -22.86
CA ALA A 39 -21.14 -2.44 -22.50
C ALA A 39 -20.88 -2.13 -21.02
N GLN A 40 -21.51 -1.11 -20.44
CA GLN A 40 -21.43 -0.79 -19.01
C GLN A 40 -22.06 -1.89 -18.16
N SER A 41 -23.24 -2.41 -18.53
CA SER A 41 -23.89 -3.52 -17.80
C SER A 41 -23.05 -4.81 -17.85
N GLN A 42 -22.36 -5.08 -18.96
CA GLN A 42 -21.47 -6.23 -19.08
C GLN A 42 -20.20 -6.05 -18.23
N VAL A 43 -19.64 -4.85 -18.19
CA VAL A 43 -18.49 -4.51 -17.32
C VAL A 43 -18.87 -4.61 -15.85
N GLU A 44 -20.01 -4.04 -15.44
CA GLU A 44 -20.54 -4.13 -14.07
C GLU A 44 -20.83 -5.57 -13.67
N SER A 45 -21.48 -6.36 -14.54
CA SER A 45 -21.76 -7.77 -14.25
C SER A 45 -20.48 -8.63 -14.14
N THR A 46 -19.46 -8.35 -14.97
CA THR A 46 -18.16 -9.04 -14.90
C THR A 46 -17.40 -8.64 -13.64
N HIS A 47 -17.52 -7.38 -13.22
CA HIS A 47 -16.94 -6.85 -11.98
C HIS A 47 -17.54 -7.53 -10.76
N GLU A 48 -18.87 -7.56 -10.65
CA GLU A 48 -19.57 -8.24 -9.56
C GLU A 48 -19.28 -9.74 -9.50
N GLN A 49 -19.23 -10.43 -10.65
CA GLN A 49 -18.85 -11.84 -10.71
C GLN A 49 -17.41 -12.06 -10.23
N THR A 50 -16.47 -11.20 -10.63
CA THR A 50 -15.08 -11.29 -10.19
C THR A 50 -14.97 -11.08 -8.67
N GLN A 51 -15.71 -10.13 -8.10
CA GLN A 51 -15.75 -9.94 -6.64
C GLN A 51 -16.29 -11.15 -5.91
N GLN A 52 -17.42 -11.69 -6.36
CA GLN A 52 -18.04 -12.87 -5.76
C GLN A 52 -17.10 -14.07 -5.85
N GLN A 53 -16.41 -14.24 -6.99
CA GLN A 53 -15.42 -15.29 -7.17
C GLN A 53 -14.25 -15.14 -6.20
N LEU A 54 -13.61 -13.96 -6.13
CA LEU A 54 -12.47 -13.73 -5.24
C LEU A 54 -12.86 -13.85 -3.76
N ALA A 55 -14.04 -13.37 -3.39
CA ALA A 55 -14.58 -13.54 -2.05
C ALA A 55 -14.87 -15.01 -1.72
N ALA A 56 -15.41 -15.78 -2.66
CA ALA A 56 -15.68 -17.21 -2.50
C ALA A 56 -14.40 -18.06 -2.46
N GLN A 57 -13.35 -17.66 -3.18
CA GLN A 57 -12.03 -18.32 -3.12
C GLN A 57 -11.39 -18.22 -1.73
N GLY A 58 -11.68 -17.15 -0.99
CA GLY A 58 -11.14 -16.89 0.34
C GLY A 58 -9.65 -16.53 0.31
N ASN A 59 -8.98 -16.75 1.44
CA ASN A 59 -7.54 -16.51 1.56
C ASN A 59 -6.70 -17.67 1.00
N PRO A 60 -5.42 -17.43 0.66
CA PRO A 60 -4.49 -18.51 0.36
C PRO A 60 -4.39 -19.48 1.53
N ARG A 61 -4.28 -20.77 1.22
CA ARG A 61 -4.02 -21.82 2.21
C ARG A 61 -2.53 -22.06 2.29
N PHE A 62 -2.01 -22.14 3.50
CA PHE A 62 -0.59 -22.39 3.76
C PHE A 62 -0.45 -23.67 4.57
N ASP A 63 0.49 -24.52 4.18
CA ASP A 63 0.85 -25.72 4.96
C ASP A 63 1.65 -25.35 6.23
N ASP A 64 2.30 -24.19 6.22
CA ASP A 64 2.97 -23.62 7.37
C ASP A 64 1.94 -23.22 8.46
N PRO A 65 2.01 -23.81 9.67
CA PRO A 65 1.05 -23.56 10.73
C PRO A 65 1.07 -22.11 11.25
N ALA A 66 2.21 -21.41 11.19
CA ALA A 66 2.30 -20.02 11.61
C ALA A 66 1.53 -19.11 10.65
N LYS A 67 1.71 -19.32 9.34
CA LYS A 67 0.96 -18.57 8.30
C LYS A 67 -0.53 -18.91 8.34
N ALA A 68 -0.88 -20.18 8.53
CA ALA A 68 -2.27 -20.60 8.68
C ALA A 68 -2.96 -19.95 9.89
N ALA A 69 -2.26 -19.84 11.02
CA ALA A 69 -2.78 -19.15 12.21
C ALA A 69 -2.99 -17.64 11.98
N ILE A 70 -2.11 -17.00 11.19
CA ILE A 70 -2.29 -15.59 10.80
C ILE A 70 -3.53 -15.42 9.92
N VAL A 71 -3.76 -16.32 8.94
CA VAL A 71 -4.97 -16.29 8.09
C VAL A 71 -6.24 -16.43 8.94
N GLN A 72 -6.30 -17.40 9.84
CA GLN A 72 -7.45 -17.58 10.74
C GLN A 72 -7.69 -16.35 11.62
N ARG A 73 -6.62 -15.75 12.14
CA ARG A 73 -6.70 -14.52 12.93
C ARG A 73 -7.20 -13.34 12.11
N PHE A 74 -6.74 -13.20 10.87
CA PHE A 74 -7.26 -12.22 9.93
C PHE A 74 -8.76 -12.38 9.69
N GLU A 75 -9.24 -13.60 9.43
CA GLU A 75 -10.66 -13.84 9.19
C GLU A 75 -11.51 -13.44 10.40
N SER A 76 -11.06 -13.78 11.61
CA SER A 76 -11.71 -13.37 12.85
C SER A 76 -11.68 -11.84 13.06
N ASP A 77 -10.53 -11.21 12.84
CA ASP A 77 -10.38 -9.76 12.96
C ASP A 77 -11.23 -9.02 11.93
N TYR A 78 -11.29 -9.49 10.69
CA TYR A 78 -12.10 -8.89 9.62
C TYR A 78 -13.60 -9.02 9.89
N GLN A 79 -14.07 -10.16 10.41
CA GLN A 79 -15.45 -10.30 10.86
C GLN A 79 -15.80 -9.30 11.98
N ARG A 80 -14.85 -9.03 12.88
CA ARG A 80 -15.06 -8.14 14.02
C ARG A 80 -14.95 -6.65 13.67
N PHE A 81 -13.93 -6.26 12.93
CA PHE A 81 -13.58 -4.86 12.69
C PHE A 81 -13.92 -4.40 11.26
N GLY A 82 -14.09 -5.31 10.30
CA GLY A 82 -14.44 -4.95 8.92
C GLY A 82 -13.44 -3.98 8.28
N ARG A 83 -13.93 -2.99 7.55
CA ARG A 83 -13.09 -1.99 6.85
C ARG A 83 -13.41 -0.54 7.22
N THR A 84 -14.40 -0.31 8.07
CA THR A 84 -14.87 1.04 8.40
C THR A 84 -14.16 1.61 9.60
N ALA A 85 -13.92 2.92 9.57
CA ALA A 85 -13.26 3.66 10.66
C ALA A 85 -13.93 3.41 12.02
N ASP A 86 -15.25 3.48 12.09
CA ASP A 86 -16.01 3.29 13.33
C ASP A 86 -15.79 1.92 13.96
N ARG A 87 -15.77 0.87 13.15
CA ARG A 87 -15.55 -0.49 13.64
C ARG A 87 -14.10 -0.70 14.07
N VAL A 88 -13.13 -0.16 13.34
CA VAL A 88 -11.70 -0.21 13.72
C VAL A 88 -11.45 0.56 15.03
N ALA A 89 -12.10 1.72 15.18
CA ALA A 89 -12.02 2.57 16.36
C ALA A 89 -12.79 2.05 17.59
N ALA A 90 -13.63 1.01 17.42
CA ALA A 90 -14.53 0.54 18.47
C ALA A 90 -13.79 0.17 19.77
N GLY A 91 -14.33 0.63 20.89
CA GLY A 91 -13.78 0.38 22.23
C GLY A 91 -12.53 1.18 22.58
N ALA A 92 -12.10 2.14 21.73
CA ALA A 92 -11.12 3.13 22.16
C ALA A 92 -11.74 4.07 23.20
N GLY A 93 -10.96 4.40 24.24
CA GLY A 93 -11.35 5.38 25.24
C GLY A 93 -11.53 6.79 24.64
N ALA A 94 -12.14 7.67 25.42
CA ALA A 94 -12.35 9.06 25.02
C ALA A 94 -11.08 9.92 25.16
N GLU A 95 -10.17 9.56 26.06
CA GLU A 95 -8.95 10.31 26.33
C GLU A 95 -7.93 10.17 25.21
N VAL A 96 -7.42 11.31 24.75
CA VAL A 96 -6.38 11.39 23.73
C VAL A 96 -5.02 11.47 24.41
N CYS A 97 -4.10 10.59 24.02
CA CYS A 97 -2.75 10.61 24.56
C CYS A 97 -2.01 11.91 24.20
N PRO A 98 -1.26 12.49 25.13
CA PRO A 98 -0.43 13.66 24.84
C PRO A 98 0.75 13.28 23.94
N ILE A 99 0.63 13.61 22.65
CA ILE A 99 1.66 13.37 21.64
C ILE A 99 2.45 14.65 21.41
N ALA A 100 3.70 14.68 21.90
CA ALA A 100 4.61 15.81 21.66
C ALA A 100 5.25 15.77 20.26
N ASP A 101 5.38 14.58 19.67
CA ASP A 101 6.11 14.34 18.42
C ASP A 101 5.34 13.38 17.51
N ARG A 102 4.84 13.92 16.38
CA ARG A 102 4.07 13.16 15.39
C ARG A 102 4.91 12.11 14.68
N THR A 103 6.21 12.33 14.48
CA THR A 103 7.07 11.33 13.82
C THR A 103 7.28 10.10 14.70
N ARG A 104 7.34 10.30 16.02
CA ARG A 104 7.36 9.22 16.99
C ARG A 104 6.04 8.46 17.01
N ALA A 105 4.92 9.18 17.01
CA ALA A 105 3.59 8.56 16.93
C ALA A 105 3.41 7.76 15.64
N PHE A 106 3.85 8.31 14.49
CA PHE A 106 3.89 7.60 13.22
C PHE A 106 4.66 6.29 13.35
N ARG A 107 5.85 6.29 13.97
CA ARG A 107 6.63 5.07 14.21
C ARG A 107 5.90 4.06 15.09
N TRP A 108 5.15 4.49 16.11
CA TRP A 108 4.32 3.59 16.90
C TRP A 108 3.21 2.94 16.07
N ILE A 109 2.62 3.69 15.12
CA ILE A 109 1.50 3.28 14.27
C ILE A 109 1.93 2.40 13.08
N THR A 110 3.09 2.67 12.48
CA THR A 110 3.54 1.98 11.25
C THR A 110 4.70 1.03 11.49
N GLY A 111 5.44 1.18 12.59
CA GLY A 111 6.65 0.42 12.88
C GLY A 111 7.89 0.91 12.13
N LYS A 112 7.74 1.92 11.25
CA LYS A 112 8.83 2.52 10.48
C LYS A 112 8.94 4.01 10.78
N SER A 113 10.13 4.58 10.61
CA SER A 113 10.26 6.04 10.63
C SER A 113 9.65 6.65 9.38
N LEU A 114 9.16 7.89 9.48
CA LEU A 114 8.62 8.62 8.34
C LEU A 114 9.67 8.78 7.23
N ALA A 115 10.89 9.18 7.59
CA ALA A 115 12.00 9.34 6.65
C ALA A 115 12.32 8.04 5.90
N ARG A 116 12.29 6.90 6.60
CA ARG A 116 12.49 5.60 5.95
C ARG A 116 11.33 5.27 5.01
N THR A 117 10.09 5.52 5.42
CA THR A 117 8.91 5.27 4.59
C THR A 117 8.97 6.10 3.30
N VAL A 118 9.33 7.38 3.41
CA VAL A 118 9.53 8.26 2.26
C VAL A 118 10.62 7.72 1.34
N LYS A 119 11.79 7.36 1.89
CA LYS A 119 12.91 6.81 1.12
C LYS A 119 12.56 5.52 0.38
N GLU A 120 11.77 4.65 0.99
CA GLU A 120 11.30 3.40 0.35
C GLU A 120 10.30 3.64 -0.80
N MET A 121 9.68 4.83 -0.86
CA MET A 121 8.77 5.22 -1.93
C MET A 121 9.47 5.95 -3.08
N GLU A 122 10.62 6.57 -2.82
CA GLU A 122 11.43 7.25 -3.84
C GLU A 122 11.88 6.28 -4.93
N GLY A 123 11.86 6.75 -6.18
CA GLY A 123 12.35 6.04 -7.36
C GLY A 123 13.29 6.92 -8.17
N ALA A 124 13.90 6.37 -9.22
CA ALA A 124 14.89 7.08 -10.04
C ALA A 124 14.41 8.46 -10.54
N ASP A 125 13.11 8.58 -10.85
CA ASP A 125 12.49 9.80 -11.38
C ASP A 125 11.33 10.32 -10.51
N ILE A 126 11.20 9.83 -9.28
CA ILE A 126 10.07 10.17 -8.40
C ILE A 126 10.56 10.54 -7.01
N THR A 127 10.25 11.76 -6.59
CA THR A 127 10.49 12.27 -5.24
C THR A 127 9.22 12.20 -4.40
N TYR A 128 9.36 11.92 -3.10
CA TYR A 128 8.22 11.91 -2.16
C TYR A 128 8.50 12.82 -0.98
N VAL A 129 7.49 13.59 -0.57
CA VAL A 129 7.49 14.32 0.70
C VAL A 129 6.21 13.98 1.44
N ALA A 130 6.33 13.63 2.72
CA ALA A 130 5.18 13.32 3.56
C ALA A 130 5.06 14.33 4.70
N ASP A 131 3.86 14.88 4.87
CA ASP A 131 3.50 15.75 5.98
C ASP A 131 2.42 15.08 6.84
N LEU A 132 2.65 15.07 8.16
CA LEU A 132 1.73 14.51 9.14
C LEU A 132 0.85 15.64 9.68
N ASP A 133 -0.22 15.91 8.94
CA ASP A 133 -1.18 16.98 9.23
C ASP A 133 -1.78 16.81 10.63
N SER A 134 -2.28 15.60 10.94
CA SER A 134 -2.76 15.29 12.29
C SER A 134 -2.52 13.82 12.67
N ILE A 135 -2.25 13.60 13.96
CA ILE A 135 -2.25 12.27 14.60
C ILE A 135 -2.91 12.40 15.98
N ARG A 136 -3.91 11.57 16.25
CA ARG A 136 -4.54 11.44 17.57
C ARG A 136 -4.54 9.97 17.98
N ILE A 137 -4.03 9.67 19.18
CA ILE A 137 -4.00 8.30 19.71
C ILE A 137 -4.94 8.21 20.91
N ARG A 138 -5.76 7.17 20.95
CA ARG A 138 -6.67 6.84 22.06
C ARG A 138 -6.41 5.40 22.49
N MET A 139 -6.27 5.16 23.79
CA MET A 139 -6.00 3.81 24.30
C MET A 139 -7.27 2.96 24.27
N VAL A 140 -7.12 1.69 23.87
CA VAL A 140 -8.12 0.63 24.10
C VAL A 140 -7.77 -0.11 25.39
N SER A 141 -6.48 -0.41 25.58
CA SER A 141 -5.94 -1.06 26.77
C SER A 141 -4.50 -0.60 27.02
N GLY A 142 -4.10 -0.57 28.29
CA GLY A 142 -2.84 0.04 28.72
C GLY A 142 -2.98 1.54 28.97
N THR A 143 -1.86 2.23 29.16
CA THR A 143 -1.82 3.69 29.39
C THR A 143 -1.01 4.40 28.30
N CYS A 144 -1.21 5.70 28.15
CA CYS A 144 -0.42 6.50 27.21
C CYS A 144 1.08 6.45 27.53
N ASP A 145 1.45 6.32 28.82
CA ASP A 145 2.84 6.19 29.25
C ASP A 145 3.48 4.89 28.76
N MET A 146 2.73 3.80 28.62
CA MET A 146 3.24 2.52 28.11
C MET A 146 3.73 2.63 26.65
N LEU A 147 3.24 3.59 25.86
CA LEU A 147 3.79 3.86 24.52
C LEU A 147 5.26 4.31 24.58
N ARG A 148 5.71 4.84 25.72
CA ARG A 148 7.10 5.30 25.96
C ARG A 148 7.86 4.34 26.87
N ALA A 149 7.28 4.00 28.01
CA ALA A 149 7.89 3.19 29.06
C ALA A 149 7.93 1.69 28.71
N GLY A 150 7.00 1.23 27.86
CA GLY A 150 6.85 -0.17 27.49
C GLY A 150 5.71 -0.87 28.22
N GLY A 151 5.31 -2.03 27.69
CA GLY A 151 4.17 -2.83 28.14
C GLY A 151 3.26 -3.24 26.99
N ASP A 152 2.31 -4.13 27.29
CA ASP A 152 1.29 -4.54 26.32
C ASP A 152 0.28 -3.42 26.12
N VAL A 153 0.07 -3.05 24.85
CA VAL A 153 -0.80 -1.95 24.48
C VAL A 153 -1.78 -2.37 23.40
N SER A 154 -2.97 -1.80 23.46
CA SER A 154 -3.81 -1.66 22.29
C SER A 154 -4.32 -0.23 22.23
N PHE A 155 -4.20 0.38 21.06
CA PHE A 155 -4.63 1.76 20.85
C PHE A 155 -5.20 1.93 19.46
N VAL A 156 -5.99 2.98 19.31
CA VAL A 156 -6.51 3.48 18.04
C VAL A 156 -5.81 4.77 17.70
N ALA A 157 -5.44 4.95 16.44
CA ALA A 157 -4.85 6.19 15.96
C ALA A 157 -5.61 6.73 14.76
N ASP A 158 -6.08 7.96 14.85
CA ASP A 158 -6.60 8.73 13.73
C ASP A 158 -5.43 9.52 13.12
N MET A 159 -5.13 9.34 11.83
CA MET A 159 -4.01 9.98 11.16
C MET A 159 -4.43 10.55 9.81
N ARG A 160 -4.04 11.81 9.57
CA ARG A 160 -4.12 12.46 8.27
C ARG A 160 -2.71 12.74 7.77
N ALA A 161 -2.40 12.23 6.59
CA ALA A 161 -1.11 12.41 5.94
C ALA A 161 -1.29 13.02 4.55
N VAL A 162 -0.43 13.98 4.21
CA VAL A 162 -0.35 14.60 2.89
C VAL A 162 0.96 14.17 2.24
N TRP A 163 0.86 13.39 1.17
CA TRP A 163 1.96 12.92 0.36
C TRP A 163 2.07 13.80 -0.88
N ARG A 164 3.24 14.38 -1.13
CA ARG A 164 3.54 15.16 -2.32
C ARG A 164 4.51 14.35 -3.16
N ILE A 165 4.09 14.08 -4.38
CA ILE A 165 4.84 13.28 -5.36
C ILE A 165 5.41 14.26 -6.36
N GLY A 166 6.72 14.22 -6.61
CA GLY A 166 7.38 15.09 -7.57
C GLY A 166 8.20 14.31 -8.59
N ASP A 167 8.64 15.02 -9.63
CA ASP A 167 9.62 14.53 -10.60
C ASP A 167 11.06 14.57 -10.03
N ALA A 168 12.04 14.18 -10.85
CA ALA A 168 13.46 14.22 -10.52
C ALA A 168 13.97 15.64 -10.20
N GLU A 169 13.32 16.67 -10.76
CA GLU A 169 13.61 18.08 -10.50
C GLU A 169 12.92 18.61 -9.22
N GLY A 170 12.17 17.77 -8.50
CA GLY A 170 11.50 18.12 -7.26
C GLY A 170 10.21 18.94 -7.46
N ARG A 171 9.70 19.06 -8.69
CA ARG A 171 8.41 19.71 -8.95
C ARG A 171 7.31 18.73 -8.61
N HIS A 172 6.45 19.10 -7.65
CA HIS A 172 5.32 18.28 -7.27
C HIS A 172 4.34 18.10 -8.45
N THR A 173 4.17 16.89 -8.92
CA THR A 173 3.25 16.50 -10.00
C THR A 173 1.91 16.02 -9.45
N ALA A 174 1.88 15.51 -8.22
CA ALA A 174 0.66 15.10 -7.55
C ALA A 174 0.71 15.33 -6.03
N VAL A 175 -0.47 15.46 -5.44
CA VAL A 175 -0.68 15.47 -3.98
C VAL A 175 -1.71 14.41 -3.64
N GLN A 176 -1.32 13.46 -2.81
CA GLN A 176 -2.20 12.45 -2.25
C GLN A 176 -2.51 12.77 -0.80
N LEU A 177 -3.80 12.79 -0.47
CA LEU A 177 -4.29 12.98 0.89
C LEU A 177 -4.85 11.66 1.40
N ARG A 178 -4.38 11.22 2.56
CA ARG A 178 -4.70 9.93 3.16
C ARG A 178 -5.21 10.13 4.58
N ASP A 179 -6.48 9.79 4.78
CA ASP A 179 -7.12 9.74 6.08
C ASP A 179 -7.22 8.27 6.50
N SER A 180 -6.59 7.93 7.63
CA SER A 180 -6.50 6.57 8.13
C SER A 180 -6.91 6.48 9.59
N VAL A 181 -7.67 5.44 9.92
CA VAL A 181 -7.91 5.00 11.30
C VAL A 181 -7.22 3.67 11.51
N TYR A 182 -6.27 3.64 12.43
CA TYR A 182 -5.53 2.45 12.81
C TYR A 182 -6.04 1.89 14.11
N ARG A 183 -6.06 0.57 14.23
CA ARG A 183 -6.05 -0.15 15.48
C ARG A 183 -4.76 -0.95 15.57
N VAL A 184 -3.99 -0.69 16.61
CA VAL A 184 -2.69 -1.29 16.83
C VAL A 184 -2.74 -2.13 18.11
N THR A 185 -2.18 -3.33 18.07
CA THR A 185 -2.08 -4.25 19.21
C THR A 185 -0.70 -4.89 19.22
N GLY A 186 -0.03 -4.89 20.38
CA GLY A 186 1.26 -5.56 20.57
C GLY A 186 1.96 -5.08 21.84
N THR A 187 3.27 -5.32 21.94
CA THR A 187 4.08 -4.94 23.10
C THR A 187 5.04 -3.81 22.76
N MET A 188 5.03 -2.73 23.55
CA MET A 188 6.02 -1.66 23.45
C MET A 188 7.21 -1.97 24.35
N ARG A 189 8.42 -1.60 23.92
CA ARG A 189 9.65 -1.66 24.73
C ARG A 189 10.52 -0.46 24.40
N ASN A 190 10.86 0.34 25.42
CA ASN A 190 11.73 1.52 25.29
C ASN A 190 11.28 2.48 24.15
N GLY A 191 9.97 2.72 24.03
CA GLY A 191 9.40 3.61 23.01
C GLY A 191 9.43 3.07 21.58
N GLY A 192 9.77 1.79 21.38
CA GLY A 192 9.67 1.04 20.14
C GLY A 192 8.71 -0.14 20.26
N ARG A 193 8.40 -0.76 19.13
CA ARG A 193 7.65 -2.02 19.09
C ARG A 193 8.56 -3.18 19.49
N ALA A 194 7.99 -4.26 20.02
CA ALA A 194 8.70 -5.47 20.34
C ALA A 194 7.79 -6.70 20.17
N GLY A 195 8.36 -7.80 19.68
CA GLY A 195 7.63 -9.04 19.48
C GLY A 195 6.46 -8.90 18.49
N PRO A 196 5.49 -9.82 18.52
CA PRO A 196 4.42 -9.82 17.54
C PRO A 196 3.59 -8.54 17.59
N PHE A 197 3.36 -7.96 16.42
CA PHE A 197 2.58 -6.75 16.25
C PHE A 197 1.48 -6.95 15.23
N ARG A 198 0.31 -6.40 15.53
CA ARG A 198 -0.84 -6.38 14.64
C ARG A 198 -1.30 -4.95 14.42
N THR A 199 -1.50 -4.60 13.16
CA THR A 199 -2.04 -3.31 12.74
C THR A 199 -3.24 -3.56 11.83
N ILE A 200 -4.38 -2.94 12.16
CA ILE A 200 -5.58 -2.92 11.33
C ILE A 200 -5.78 -1.47 10.91
N GLU A 201 -5.96 -1.21 9.64
CA GLU A 201 -6.13 0.13 9.09
C GLU A 201 -7.42 0.17 8.26
N SER A 202 -8.25 1.16 8.53
CA SER A 202 -9.26 1.66 7.61
C SER A 202 -8.69 2.92 6.95
N VAL A 203 -8.63 2.95 5.62
CA VAL A 203 -8.04 4.08 4.89
C VAL A 203 -8.95 4.56 3.76
N VAL A 204 -9.03 5.87 3.64
CA VAL A 204 -9.55 6.59 2.49
C VAL A 204 -8.41 7.45 1.94
N SER A 205 -8.20 7.40 0.63
CA SER A 205 -7.19 8.21 -0.04
C SER A 205 -7.78 8.93 -1.25
N THR A 206 -7.33 10.15 -1.47
CA THR A 206 -7.59 10.91 -2.69
C THR A 206 -6.29 11.45 -3.26
N SER A 207 -6.22 11.64 -4.57
CA SER A 207 -5.05 12.19 -5.24
C SER A 207 -5.48 13.35 -6.15
N MET A 208 -4.69 14.41 -6.16
CA MET A 208 -4.83 15.58 -7.01
C MET A 208 -3.59 15.66 -7.90
N THR A 209 -3.77 15.94 -9.19
CA THR A 209 -2.67 16.17 -10.13
C THR A 209 -2.63 17.63 -10.56
N ARG A 210 -1.48 18.09 -11.06
CA ARG A 210 -1.42 19.41 -11.69
C ARG A 210 -2.12 19.40 -13.05
N ASP A 211 -2.87 20.46 -13.32
CA ASP A 211 -3.35 20.79 -14.66
C ASP A 211 -2.23 21.41 -15.53
N GLU A 212 -2.55 21.72 -16.79
CA GLU A 212 -1.62 22.38 -17.72
C GLU A 212 -1.22 23.81 -17.27
N SER A 213 -2.02 24.44 -16.39
CA SER A 213 -1.72 25.76 -15.81
C SER A 213 -0.79 25.68 -14.59
N GLY A 214 -0.51 24.47 -14.12
CA GLY A 214 0.31 24.20 -12.94
C GLY A 214 -0.44 24.34 -11.62
N GLN A 215 -1.76 24.52 -11.61
CA GLN A 215 -2.60 24.48 -10.42
C GLN A 215 -2.95 23.04 -10.07
N PHE A 216 -3.12 22.73 -8.77
CA PHE A 216 -3.69 21.45 -8.37
C PHE A 216 -5.21 21.52 -8.53
N GLU A 217 -5.74 20.72 -9.43
CA GLU A 217 -7.18 20.62 -9.65
C GLU A 217 -7.69 19.29 -9.08
N VAL A 218 -8.78 19.37 -8.32
CA VAL A 218 -9.68 18.24 -8.10
C VAL A 218 -10.70 18.38 -9.23
N LEU A 219 -10.70 17.49 -10.22
CA LEU A 219 -11.69 17.61 -11.30
C LEU A 219 -13.09 17.50 -10.68
N GLU A 220 -14.08 18.21 -11.21
CA GLU A 220 -15.46 18.12 -10.68
C GLU A 220 -16.00 16.68 -10.76
N SER A 221 -15.53 15.89 -11.74
CA SER A 221 -15.75 14.44 -11.84
C SER A 221 -15.15 13.62 -10.69
N ASP A 222 -14.14 14.17 -10.01
CA ASP A 222 -13.48 13.56 -8.87
C ASP A 222 -14.25 13.80 -7.57
N TRP A 223 -15.22 14.72 -7.52
CA TRP A 223 -16.06 14.89 -6.32
C TRP A 223 -16.97 13.68 -6.06
N GLU A 224 -17.55 13.11 -7.12
CA GLU A 224 -18.25 11.83 -6.99
C GLU A 224 -17.28 10.68 -6.64
N HIS A 225 -16.07 10.67 -7.21
CA HIS A 225 -15.06 9.67 -6.87
C HIS A 225 -14.62 9.79 -5.40
N LEU A 226 -14.40 11.00 -4.91
CA LEU A 226 -14.12 11.35 -3.52
C LEU A 226 -15.24 10.89 -2.60
N ASN A 227 -16.49 11.18 -2.96
CA ASN A 227 -17.66 10.73 -2.20
C ASN A 227 -17.78 9.19 -2.20
N ARG A 228 -17.55 8.52 -3.33
CA ARG A 228 -17.51 7.05 -3.42
C ARG A 228 -16.38 6.44 -2.58
N MET A 229 -15.18 7.05 -2.59
CA MET A 229 -14.02 6.61 -1.82
C MET A 229 -14.22 6.81 -0.32
N MET A 230 -14.84 7.93 0.09
CA MET A 230 -15.27 8.12 1.48
C MET A 230 -16.34 7.10 1.90
N GLN A 231 -17.19 6.65 0.97
CA GLN A 231 -18.21 5.63 1.22
C GLN A 231 -17.65 4.19 1.16
N SER A 232 -16.45 3.98 0.61
CA SER A 232 -15.86 2.65 0.38
C SER A 232 -14.40 2.56 0.84
N PRO A 233 -14.14 2.67 2.16
CA PRO A 233 -12.78 2.59 2.70
C PRO A 233 -12.13 1.22 2.41
N MET A 234 -10.81 1.23 2.22
CA MET A 234 -10.02 -0.01 2.15
C MET A 234 -9.64 -0.45 3.56
N GLY A 235 -9.79 -1.75 3.85
CA GLY A 235 -9.24 -2.38 5.04
C GLY A 235 -7.87 -2.98 4.75
N ILE A 236 -6.84 -2.61 5.54
CA ILE A 236 -5.51 -3.22 5.49
C ILE A 236 -5.21 -3.85 6.86
N TYR A 237 -4.86 -5.14 6.86
CA TYR A 237 -4.54 -5.89 8.07
C TYR A 237 -3.12 -6.40 7.96
N THR A 238 -2.21 -5.95 8.82
CA THR A 238 -0.80 -6.33 8.82
C THR A 238 -0.43 -7.03 10.12
N TYR A 239 0.19 -8.19 9.99
CA TYR A 239 0.73 -9.03 11.04
C TYR A 239 2.24 -9.12 10.85
N VAL A 240 3.00 -8.84 11.91
CA VAL A 240 4.46 -8.89 11.94
C VAL A 240 4.88 -9.72 13.14
N ASP A 241 5.74 -10.71 12.94
CA ASP A 241 6.17 -11.60 14.02
C ASP A 241 7.14 -10.92 15.01
N ASP A 242 7.95 -9.98 14.53
CA ASP A 242 8.77 -9.11 15.37
C ASP A 242 8.70 -7.64 14.93
N GLY A 243 7.96 -6.85 15.68
CA GLY A 243 7.82 -5.41 15.45
C GLY A 243 9.10 -4.61 15.72
N ALA A 244 10.10 -5.16 16.43
CA ALA A 244 11.38 -4.49 16.63
C ALA A 244 12.25 -4.52 15.37
N ALA A 245 12.12 -5.56 14.56
CA ALA A 245 12.88 -5.78 13.32
C ALA A 245 11.95 -6.25 12.18
N PRO A 246 11.00 -5.40 11.73
CA PRO A 246 9.92 -5.82 10.83
C PRO A 246 10.40 -6.34 9.46
N ASP A 247 11.60 -5.97 9.00
CA ASP A 247 12.16 -6.42 7.72
C ASP A 247 12.97 -7.71 7.85
N SER A 248 13.19 -8.18 9.08
CA SER A 248 13.84 -9.46 9.39
C SER A 248 12.86 -10.45 10.03
N ALA A 249 11.56 -10.16 9.93
CA ALA A 249 10.48 -10.97 10.48
C ALA A 249 9.50 -11.37 9.37
N LEU A 250 8.76 -12.47 9.60
CA LEU A 250 7.60 -12.78 8.78
C LEU A 250 6.60 -11.62 8.86
N LYS A 251 6.16 -11.15 7.70
CA LYS A 251 5.12 -10.14 7.57
C LYS A 251 4.04 -10.64 6.63
N MET A 252 2.79 -10.60 7.08
CA MET A 252 1.62 -10.90 6.26
C MET A 252 0.66 -9.72 6.27
N SER A 253 0.21 -9.31 5.10
CA SER A 253 -0.74 -8.20 4.94
C SER A 253 -1.92 -8.60 4.06
N PHE A 254 -3.13 -8.24 4.48
CA PHE A 254 -4.37 -8.49 3.76
C PHE A 254 -5.02 -7.16 3.40
N ARG A 255 -5.45 -6.99 2.15
CA ARG A 255 -6.16 -5.79 1.67
C ARG A 255 -7.55 -6.16 1.20
N ARG A 256 -8.56 -5.40 1.66
CA ARG A 256 -9.98 -5.62 1.33
C ARG A 256 -10.63 -4.31 0.93
N GLN A 257 -10.96 -4.19 -0.34
CA GLN A 257 -11.85 -3.16 -0.89
C GLN A 257 -12.66 -3.82 -2.01
N PRO A 258 -13.81 -4.44 -1.67
CA PRO A 258 -14.60 -5.20 -2.63
C PRO A 258 -14.96 -4.38 -3.86
N GLU A 259 -15.35 -3.12 -3.68
CA GLU A 259 -15.85 -2.23 -4.73
C GLU A 259 -14.83 -2.00 -5.86
N THR A 260 -13.54 -2.17 -5.58
CA THR A 260 -12.43 -2.00 -6.53
C THR A 260 -11.70 -3.31 -6.85
N ASN A 261 -12.31 -4.46 -6.55
CA ASN A 261 -11.73 -5.80 -6.70
C ASN A 261 -10.43 -6.04 -5.93
N GLN A 262 -10.17 -5.27 -4.88
CA GLN A 262 -8.96 -5.47 -4.09
C GLN A 262 -9.18 -6.54 -3.03
N PHE A 263 -8.73 -7.75 -3.35
CA PHE A 263 -8.67 -8.91 -2.47
C PHE A 263 -7.24 -9.47 -2.39
N ALA A 264 -6.30 -8.63 -1.97
CA ALA A 264 -4.90 -9.01 -1.97
C ALA A 264 -4.45 -9.63 -0.63
N THR A 265 -3.55 -10.60 -0.72
CA THR A 265 -2.73 -11.07 0.39
C THR A 265 -1.27 -10.94 0.00
N VAL A 266 -0.43 -10.40 0.88
CA VAL A 266 1.01 -10.26 0.69
C VAL A 266 1.70 -10.98 1.83
N VAL A 267 2.65 -11.85 1.50
CA VAL A 267 3.49 -12.57 2.45
C VAL A 267 4.93 -12.20 2.17
N GLU A 268 5.66 -11.73 3.16
CA GLU A 268 7.08 -11.40 3.07
C GLU A 268 7.86 -12.21 4.11
N GLU A 269 8.88 -12.93 3.64
CA GLU A 269 9.65 -13.86 4.43
C GLU A 269 11.15 -13.53 4.35
N PRO A 270 11.83 -13.29 5.48
CA PRO A 270 13.27 -13.05 5.49
C PRO A 270 14.02 -14.35 5.18
N ARG A 271 15.13 -14.25 4.43
CA ARG A 271 15.98 -15.40 4.05
C ARG A 271 17.28 -15.54 4.85
N GLY A 272 17.48 -14.70 5.87
CA GLY A 272 18.64 -14.76 6.77
C GLY A 272 19.95 -14.19 6.19
N ASP A 273 20.03 -14.04 4.86
CA ASP A 273 21.10 -13.35 4.11
C ASP A 273 20.86 -11.83 3.95
N GLY A 274 19.89 -11.30 4.69
CA GLY A 274 19.42 -9.92 4.57
C GLY A 274 18.43 -9.67 3.44
N SER A 275 18.08 -10.69 2.65
CA SER A 275 17.03 -10.61 1.64
C SER A 275 15.66 -11.01 2.19
N ILE A 276 14.61 -10.55 1.50
CA ILE A 276 13.20 -10.87 1.74
C ILE A 276 12.66 -11.50 0.47
N VAL A 277 11.88 -12.57 0.59
CA VAL A 277 11.04 -13.05 -0.49
C VAL A 277 9.58 -12.73 -0.21
N GLY A 278 9.00 -12.00 -1.14
CA GLY A 278 7.59 -11.65 -1.15
C GLY A 278 6.79 -12.54 -2.09
N SER A 279 5.56 -12.85 -1.70
CA SER A 279 4.53 -13.45 -2.55
C SER A 279 3.24 -12.68 -2.41
N THR A 280 2.61 -12.32 -3.52
CA THR A 280 1.28 -11.72 -3.54
C THR A 280 0.26 -12.70 -4.09
N TYR A 281 -0.96 -12.59 -3.59
CA TYR A 281 -2.10 -13.38 -3.99
C TYR A 281 -3.29 -12.46 -4.21
N ASN A 282 -4.17 -12.83 -5.15
CA ASN A 282 -5.51 -12.25 -5.26
C ASN A 282 -6.51 -13.38 -5.01
N GLY A 283 -7.35 -13.24 -3.98
CA GLY A 283 -8.05 -14.39 -3.42
C GLY A 283 -7.05 -15.45 -2.93
N ASN A 284 -7.18 -16.68 -3.42
CA ASN A 284 -6.24 -17.78 -3.14
C ASN A 284 -5.22 -18.02 -4.27
N GLU A 285 -5.26 -17.24 -5.34
CA GLU A 285 -4.40 -17.41 -6.52
C GLU A 285 -3.11 -16.59 -6.39
N PRO A 286 -1.92 -17.19 -6.61
CA PRO A 286 -0.67 -16.45 -6.62
C PRO A 286 -0.64 -15.46 -7.80
N ARG A 287 -0.11 -14.26 -7.56
CA ARG A 287 0.00 -13.18 -8.55
C ARG A 287 1.45 -12.84 -8.85
N THR A 288 2.23 -12.51 -7.82
CA THR A 288 3.66 -12.22 -7.98
C THR A 288 4.49 -12.92 -6.92
N GLN A 289 5.72 -13.26 -7.28
CA GLN A 289 6.78 -13.64 -6.34
C GLN A 289 7.99 -12.77 -6.62
N TYR A 290 8.60 -12.18 -5.61
CA TYR A 290 9.70 -11.24 -5.78
C TYR A 290 10.74 -11.41 -4.67
N GLY A 291 12.00 -11.11 -4.97
CA GLY A 291 13.03 -10.94 -3.96
C GLY A 291 13.36 -9.46 -3.77
N ILE A 292 13.65 -9.07 -2.53
CA ILE A 292 14.15 -7.74 -2.17
C ILE A 292 15.42 -7.92 -1.37
N LYS A 293 16.45 -7.12 -1.68
CA LYS A 293 17.69 -7.00 -0.90
C LYS A 293 18.06 -5.53 -0.82
N ASP A 294 18.38 -5.05 0.38
CA ASP A 294 18.68 -3.64 0.64
C ASP A 294 17.59 -2.66 0.16
N GLY A 295 16.33 -3.10 0.18
CA GLY A 295 15.18 -2.32 -0.27
C GLY A 295 14.95 -2.30 -1.78
N LEU A 296 15.77 -3.01 -2.57
CA LEU A 296 15.68 -3.06 -4.03
C LEU A 296 15.32 -4.47 -4.52
N LEU A 297 14.67 -4.56 -5.69
CA LEU A 297 14.39 -5.86 -6.32
C LEU A 297 15.70 -6.63 -6.56
N HIS A 298 15.69 -7.91 -6.18
CA HIS A 298 16.85 -8.78 -6.27
C HIS A 298 16.42 -10.22 -6.58
N GLY A 299 17.15 -10.89 -7.47
CA GLY A 299 16.86 -12.25 -7.90
C GLY A 299 15.65 -12.32 -8.83
N TRP A 300 14.88 -13.40 -8.72
CA TRP A 300 13.71 -13.62 -9.57
C TRP A 300 12.52 -12.76 -9.15
N HIS A 301 11.94 -12.07 -10.13
CA HIS A 301 10.59 -11.55 -10.07
C HIS A 301 9.72 -12.34 -11.05
N LYS A 302 8.75 -13.07 -10.51
CA LYS A 302 7.84 -13.93 -11.26
C LYS A 302 6.43 -13.34 -11.20
N LEU A 303 5.85 -13.13 -12.37
CA LEU A 303 4.43 -12.83 -12.57
C LEU A 303 3.73 -14.12 -12.98
N HIS A 304 2.74 -14.54 -12.21
CA HIS A 304 1.87 -15.64 -12.59
C HIS A 304 0.85 -15.15 -13.62
N SER A 305 0.44 -16.02 -14.54
CA SER A 305 -0.62 -15.67 -15.49
C SER A 305 -1.93 -15.44 -14.75
N TYR A 306 -2.66 -14.40 -15.12
CA TYR A 306 -3.99 -14.14 -14.57
C TYR A 306 -4.89 -13.49 -15.59
N THR A 307 -6.20 -13.55 -15.35
CA THR A 307 -7.19 -12.80 -16.10
C THR A 307 -7.68 -11.63 -15.26
N GLU A 308 -7.75 -10.45 -15.87
CA GLU A 308 -8.31 -9.24 -15.27
C GLU A 308 -9.18 -8.55 -16.32
N ASN A 309 -10.44 -8.28 -15.98
CA ASN A 309 -11.42 -7.63 -16.86
C ASN A 309 -11.51 -8.28 -18.26
N GLY A 310 -11.43 -9.61 -18.32
CA GLY A 310 -11.48 -10.39 -19.57
C GLY A 310 -10.16 -10.47 -20.35
N TYR A 311 -9.10 -9.79 -19.90
CA TYR A 311 -7.78 -9.85 -20.53
C TYR A 311 -6.86 -10.80 -19.77
N THR A 312 -6.25 -11.75 -20.48
CA THR A 312 -5.23 -12.62 -19.90
C THR A 312 -3.87 -11.92 -19.96
N VAL A 313 -3.32 -11.66 -18.77
CA VAL A 313 -1.92 -11.26 -18.60
C VAL A 313 -1.07 -12.53 -18.58
N PRO A 314 -0.11 -12.69 -19.51
CA PRO A 314 0.72 -13.89 -19.57
C PRO A 314 1.69 -13.93 -18.38
N ALA A 315 2.07 -15.15 -17.99
CA ALA A 315 3.12 -15.35 -17.00
C ALA A 315 4.45 -14.81 -17.53
N SER A 316 5.24 -14.19 -16.66
CA SER A 316 6.58 -13.72 -16.99
C SER A 316 7.53 -13.97 -15.83
N THR A 317 8.81 -14.12 -16.16
CA THR A 317 9.87 -14.22 -15.17
C THR A 317 10.99 -13.31 -15.60
N THR A 318 11.35 -12.36 -14.74
CA THR A 318 12.39 -11.36 -14.98
C THR A 318 13.41 -11.43 -13.85
N CYS A 319 14.67 -11.20 -14.18
CA CYS A 319 15.75 -11.18 -13.19
C CYS A 319 16.12 -9.75 -12.82
N TYR A 320 16.37 -9.51 -11.54
CA TYR A 320 16.83 -8.22 -11.03
C TYR A 320 18.12 -8.34 -10.21
N GLN A 321 18.98 -7.34 -10.30
CA GLN A 321 20.14 -7.18 -9.44
C GLN A 321 20.30 -5.70 -9.10
N HIS A 322 20.36 -5.38 -7.80
CA HIS A 322 20.42 -4.00 -7.30
C HIS A 322 19.30 -3.12 -7.86
N GLY A 323 18.09 -3.67 -8.03
CA GLY A 323 16.93 -2.96 -8.59
C GLY A 323 16.88 -2.89 -10.11
N GLU A 324 17.93 -3.31 -10.83
CA GLU A 324 17.99 -3.25 -12.28
C GLU A 324 17.66 -4.60 -12.93
N GLU A 325 16.90 -4.58 -14.03
CA GLU A 325 16.62 -5.78 -14.80
C GLU A 325 17.90 -6.30 -15.46
N VAL A 326 18.24 -7.57 -15.20
CA VAL A 326 19.39 -8.25 -15.80
C VAL A 326 18.89 -9.23 -16.85
N LYS A 327 19.38 -9.07 -18.08
CA LYS A 327 19.10 -10.00 -19.18
C LYS A 327 19.95 -11.27 -19.03
N THR A 328 19.55 -12.15 -18.13
CA THR A 328 20.20 -13.44 -17.88
C THR A 328 19.17 -14.57 -17.85
N THR A 329 19.59 -15.77 -18.24
CA THR A 329 18.79 -17.00 -18.11
C THR A 329 18.82 -17.58 -16.69
N THR A 330 19.75 -17.12 -15.86
CA THR A 330 19.93 -17.58 -14.47
C THR A 330 20.13 -16.37 -13.57
N CYS A 331 19.28 -16.21 -12.55
CA CYS A 331 19.46 -15.13 -11.59
C CYS A 331 20.63 -15.35 -10.63
N PRO A 332 21.31 -14.27 -10.21
CA PRO A 332 22.23 -14.33 -9.07
C PRO A 332 21.50 -14.93 -7.86
N THR A 333 22.08 -15.99 -7.30
CA THR A 333 21.69 -16.54 -6.01
C THR A 333 22.58 -15.88 -4.96
N GLY A 334 22.18 -14.73 -4.41
CA GLY A 334 23.05 -13.97 -3.50
C GLY A 334 22.33 -13.06 -2.54
#